data_AF-A0A392MUC3-F1
#
_entry.id   AF-A0A392MUC3-F1
#
_cell.length_a   1.000
_cell.length_b   1.000
_cell.length_c   1.000
_cell.angle_alpha   90.00
_cell.angle_beta   90.00
_cell.angle_gamma   90.00
#
_symmetry.space_group_name_H-M   'P 1'
#
loop_
_entity.id
_entity.type
_entity.pdbx_description
1 polymer ?
#
loop_
_entity_poly.entity_id
_entity_poly.type
_entity_poly.pdbx_seq_one_letter_code
_entity_poly.pdbx_strand_id
1 'polypeptide(L)'
;IVNPRSLPMASIITPVSAIVGGKINFKLKVRLIHVWTIPEFNNPAENQCLHMLMLDEQVAWQDTSNCKEEFGGEDIIGHIVEKDQLKETEKNSKRNKLIDITLEDPEGIRIHCTLWNEHAERLDNFLANYESTSPVIVLMQLCKLKKFYGIMGVSNAFYGTKLILNGDLPIVNEYRSR
;
A
#
# COMPACT_ATOMS: atom_id res chain seq x y z
N ILE A 1 -31.20 -22.92 45.44
CA ILE A 1 -29.91 -22.20 45.60
C ILE A 1 -29.17 -22.34 44.28
N VAL A 2 -29.21 -21.31 43.43
CA VAL A 2 -28.58 -21.33 42.10
C VAL A 2 -27.16 -20.78 42.27
N ASN A 3 -26.18 -21.57 41.82
CA ASN A 3 -24.75 -21.29 41.96
C ASN A 3 -24.36 -20.06 41.10
N PRO A 4 -23.83 -18.95 41.64
CA PRO A 4 -23.59 -17.72 40.85
C PRO A 4 -22.29 -17.73 40.03
N ARG A 5 -21.59 -18.87 39.90
CA ARG A 5 -20.28 -18.93 39.22
C ARG A 5 -20.32 -19.68 37.91
N SER A 6 -20.84 -19.04 36.87
CA SER A 6 -20.37 -19.21 35.49
C SER A 6 -21.02 -18.17 34.57
N LEU A 7 -20.76 -16.88 34.81
CA LEU A 7 -20.85 -15.92 33.72
C LEU A 7 -19.72 -16.26 32.74
N PRO A 8 -19.98 -16.37 31.42
CA PRO A 8 -18.89 -16.52 30.46
C PRO A 8 -17.98 -15.29 30.59
N MET A 9 -16.72 -15.51 30.98
CA MET A 9 -15.70 -14.47 30.95
C MET A 9 -15.73 -13.84 29.56
N ALA A 10 -16.08 -12.56 29.47
CA ALA A 10 -16.06 -11.84 28.20
C ALA A 10 -14.69 -12.05 27.55
N SER A 11 -14.65 -12.57 26.31
CA SER A 11 -13.39 -12.84 25.64
C SER A 11 -12.65 -11.50 25.48
N ILE A 12 -11.57 -11.32 26.23
CA ILE A 12 -10.77 -10.10 26.18
C ILE A 12 -10.14 -10.02 24.78
N ILE A 13 -10.50 -8.99 24.03
CA ILE A 13 -9.88 -8.68 22.73
C ILE A 13 -8.50 -8.10 23.04
N THR A 14 -7.47 -8.70 22.45
CA THR A 14 -6.09 -8.20 22.56
C THR A 14 -5.90 -7.09 21.52
N PRO A 15 -5.41 -5.90 21.88
CA PRO A 15 -4.99 -4.91 20.89
C PRO A 15 -3.69 -5.36 20.21
N VAL A 16 -3.46 -4.91 18.98
CA VAL A 16 -2.27 -5.28 18.19
C VAL A 16 -0.99 -4.85 18.90
N SER A 17 -1.01 -3.70 19.58
CA SER A 17 0.11 -3.17 20.38
C SER A 17 0.50 -4.06 21.57
N ALA A 18 -0.38 -4.95 22.03
CA ALA A 18 -0.12 -5.86 23.15
C ALA A 18 0.38 -7.25 22.71
N ILE A 19 0.66 -7.43 21.41
CA ILE A 19 1.27 -8.67 20.90
C ILE A 19 2.76 -8.63 21.22
N VAL A 20 3.20 -9.59 22.04
CA VAL A 20 4.60 -9.76 22.44
C VAL A 20 4.99 -11.23 22.31
N GLY A 21 6.27 -11.49 22.04
CA GLY A 21 6.81 -12.85 21.98
C GLY A 21 6.52 -13.63 23.26
N GLY A 22 6.02 -14.87 23.12
CA GLY A 22 5.69 -15.76 24.23
C GLY A 22 4.20 -15.81 24.63
N LYS A 23 3.37 -14.86 24.16
CA LYS A 23 1.91 -14.93 24.34
C LYS A 23 1.27 -15.65 23.15
N ILE A 24 0.86 -16.90 23.34
CA ILE A 24 0.30 -17.75 22.26
C ILE A 24 -1.23 -17.74 22.17
N ASN A 25 -1.93 -17.34 23.24
CA ASN A 25 -3.39 -17.28 23.28
C ASN A 25 -3.85 -15.83 23.30
N PHE A 26 -4.39 -15.37 22.17
CA PHE A 26 -5.00 -14.06 22.04
C PHE A 26 -6.12 -14.07 21.00
N LYS A 27 -7.07 -13.15 21.16
CA LYS A 27 -8.16 -12.95 20.21
C LYS A 27 -8.07 -11.52 19.68
N LEU A 28 -7.92 -11.36 18.37
CA LEU A 28 -7.84 -10.05 17.71
C LEU A 28 -9.20 -9.70 17.11
N LYS A 29 -9.57 -8.43 17.20
CA LYS A 29 -10.64 -7.83 16.39
C LYS A 29 -9.98 -6.73 15.57
N VAL A 30 -9.79 -7.01 14.29
CA VAL A 30 -9.04 -6.14 13.37
C VAL A 30 -9.83 -5.97 12.09
N ARG A 31 -9.63 -4.84 11.43
CA ARG A 31 -10.04 -4.64 10.05
C ARG A 31 -8.88 -5.04 9.15
N LEU A 32 -9.15 -5.95 8.24
CA LEU A 32 -8.20 -6.32 7.20
C LEU A 32 -8.13 -5.18 6.18
N ILE A 33 -6.96 -4.57 6.06
CA ILE A 33 -6.74 -3.43 5.15
C ILE A 33 -6.27 -3.91 3.80
N HIS A 34 -5.33 -4.85 3.81
CA HIS A 34 -4.74 -5.37 2.59
C HIS A 34 -4.22 -6.79 2.82
N VAL A 35 -4.34 -7.67 1.83
CA VAL A 35 -3.82 -9.04 1.83
C VAL A 35 -3.18 -9.28 0.48
N TRP A 36 -1.96 -9.82 0.49
CA TRP A 36 -1.25 -10.15 -0.74
C TRP A 36 -0.41 -11.41 -0.56
N THR A 37 -0.24 -12.16 -1.65
CA THR A 37 0.64 -13.33 -1.69
C THR A 37 2.06 -12.90 -2.06
N ILE A 38 3.03 -13.50 -1.40
CA ILE A 38 4.45 -13.35 -1.77
C ILE A 38 4.87 -14.64 -2.49
N PRO A 39 5.30 -14.55 -3.76
CA PRO A 39 5.80 -15.70 -4.48
C PRO A 39 7.17 -16.14 -3.97
N GLU A 40 7.51 -17.43 -4.10
CA GLU A 40 8.81 -17.95 -3.69
C GLU A 40 9.95 -17.28 -4.46
N PHE A 41 11.05 -17.02 -3.75
CA PHE A 41 12.22 -16.36 -4.31
C PHE A 41 12.82 -17.14 -5.50
N ASN A 42 12.86 -18.47 -5.41
CA ASN A 42 13.43 -19.34 -6.43
C ASN A 42 12.40 -19.87 -7.44
N ASN A 43 11.11 -19.82 -7.12
CA ASN A 43 10.03 -20.34 -7.96
C ASN A 43 8.84 -19.37 -7.96
N PRO A 44 8.85 -18.32 -8.80
CA PRO A 44 7.84 -17.28 -8.77
C PRO A 44 6.43 -17.73 -9.18
N ALA A 45 6.25 -18.97 -9.67
CA ALA A 45 4.95 -19.57 -9.93
C ALA A 45 4.27 -20.13 -8.67
N GLU A 46 5.01 -20.31 -7.57
CA GLU A 46 4.51 -20.81 -6.30
C GLU A 46 4.44 -19.70 -5.25
N ASN A 47 3.36 -19.70 -4.47
CA ASN A 47 3.17 -18.75 -3.37
C ASN A 47 3.88 -19.26 -2.12
N GLN A 48 4.86 -18.50 -1.62
CA GLN A 48 5.60 -18.82 -0.40
C GLN A 48 4.74 -18.57 0.85
N CYS A 49 4.09 -17.41 0.91
CA CYS A 49 3.29 -17.01 2.07
C CYS A 49 2.26 -15.94 1.73
N LEU A 50 1.35 -15.70 2.67
CA LEU A 50 0.36 -14.63 2.63
C LEU A 50 0.79 -13.54 3.62
N HIS A 51 0.95 -12.31 3.16
CA HIS A 51 1.14 -11.15 4.02
C HIS A 51 -0.18 -10.39 4.15
N MET A 52 -0.41 -9.82 5.34
CA MET A 52 -1.64 -9.11 5.65
C MET A 52 -1.31 -7.83 6.43
N LEU A 53 -1.93 -6.72 6.05
CA LEU A 53 -1.97 -5.50 6.84
C LEU A 53 -3.30 -5.44 7.59
N MET A 54 -3.21 -5.39 8.91
CA MET A 54 -4.35 -5.37 9.82
C MET A 54 -4.30 -4.09 10.66
N LEU A 55 -5.43 -3.41 10.79
CA LEU A 55 -5.59 -2.29 11.72
C LEU A 55 -6.53 -2.71 12.84
N ASP A 56 -6.14 -2.49 14.09
CA ASP A 56 -7.07 -2.59 15.20
C ASP A 56 -7.83 -1.27 15.40
N GLU A 57 -8.74 -1.27 16.38
CA GLU A 57 -9.60 -0.14 16.70
C GLU A 57 -8.82 0.99 17.43
N GLN A 58 -7.54 0.77 17.78
CA GLN A 58 -6.71 1.72 18.52
C GLN A 58 -5.73 2.43 17.59
N VAL A 59 -6.12 3.60 17.10
CA VAL A 59 -5.23 4.49 16.32
C VAL A 59 -4.21 5.12 17.28
N ALA A 60 -3.10 4.44 17.53
CA ALA A 60 -1.95 5.01 18.21
C ALA A 60 -0.91 5.45 17.17
N TRP A 61 -0.82 6.76 16.92
CA TRP A 61 0.32 7.36 16.24
C TRP A 61 1.54 7.21 17.15
N GLN A 62 2.35 6.18 16.94
CA GLN A 62 3.68 6.12 17.54
C GLN A 62 4.67 6.81 16.60
N ASP A 63 5.42 7.75 17.16
CA ASP A 63 6.52 8.44 16.49
C ASP A 63 7.57 7.39 16.03
N THR A 64 7.56 7.08 14.74
CA THR A 64 8.42 6.08 14.09
C THR A 64 9.81 6.61 13.76
N SER A 65 10.19 7.78 14.30
CA SER A 65 11.51 8.40 14.07
C SER A 65 12.70 7.52 14.48
N ASN A 66 12.50 6.43 15.23
CA ASN A 66 13.57 5.52 15.65
C ASN A 66 13.41 4.05 15.18
N CYS A 67 12.42 3.75 14.33
CA CYS A 67 12.27 2.44 13.71
C CYS A 67 13.09 2.39 12.41
N LYS A 68 14.17 1.59 12.39
CA LYS A 68 14.92 1.28 11.16
C LYS A 68 14.18 0.32 10.22
N GLU A 69 12.93 -0.03 10.51
CA GLU A 69 12.07 -0.84 9.66
C GLU A 69 10.86 -0.02 9.21
N GLU A 70 10.81 0.21 7.90
CA GLU A 70 9.88 1.04 7.12
C GLU A 70 8.45 0.47 7.10
N PHE A 71 7.75 0.42 8.24
CA PHE A 71 6.32 0.07 8.26
C PHE A 71 5.38 1.28 8.24
N GLY A 72 5.92 2.50 8.06
CA GLY A 72 5.15 3.69 7.72
C GLY A 72 5.04 3.84 6.20
N GLY A 73 4.08 3.18 5.58
CA GLY A 73 3.73 3.45 4.19
C GLY A 73 2.95 4.77 4.13
N GLU A 74 3.37 5.69 3.27
CA GLU A 74 2.66 6.96 3.07
C GLU A 74 1.53 6.78 2.05
N ASP A 75 0.45 7.54 2.20
CA ASP A 75 -0.64 7.59 1.23
C ASP A 75 -0.53 8.89 0.43
N ILE A 76 -0.60 8.79 -0.89
CA ILE A 76 -0.53 9.94 -1.81
C ILE A 76 -1.70 9.95 -2.78
N ILE A 77 -2.16 11.15 -3.13
CA ILE A 77 -3.15 11.39 -4.18
C ILE A 77 -2.68 12.49 -5.11
N GLY A 78 -2.82 12.28 -6.41
CA GLY A 78 -2.44 13.25 -7.43
C GLY A 78 -2.95 12.85 -8.79
N HIS A 79 -2.87 13.73 -9.78
CA HIS A 79 -3.20 13.39 -11.16
C HIS A 79 -1.93 13.25 -12.00
N ILE A 80 -1.99 12.39 -13.01
CA ILE A 80 -0.83 12.13 -13.88
C ILE A 80 -0.67 13.30 -14.85
N VAL A 81 0.50 13.94 -14.81
CA VAL A 81 0.88 15.00 -15.75
C VAL A 81 1.93 14.54 -16.74
N GLU A 82 2.77 13.58 -16.35
CA GLU A 82 3.82 13.01 -17.22
C GLU A 82 3.89 11.49 -17.01
N LYS A 83 4.22 10.77 -18.08
CA LYS A 83 4.37 9.31 -18.11
C LYS A 83 5.52 8.96 -19.05
N ASP A 84 6.44 8.14 -18.56
CA ASP A 84 7.46 7.48 -19.37
C ASP A 84 6.93 6.19 -20.02
N GLN A 85 7.68 5.67 -21.00
CA GLN A 85 7.40 4.35 -21.55
C GLN A 85 7.62 3.25 -20.51
N LEU A 86 6.87 2.15 -20.61
CA LEU A 86 7.11 0.95 -19.82
C LEU A 86 8.49 0.38 -20.18
N LYS A 87 9.40 0.33 -19.20
CA LYS A 87 10.78 -0.15 -19.33
C LYS A 87 10.89 -1.55 -18.75
N GLU A 88 11.67 -2.42 -19.40
CA GLU A 88 12.07 -3.71 -18.82
C GLU A 88 13.51 -3.62 -18.31
N THR A 89 13.75 -4.17 -17.13
CA THR A 89 15.08 -4.22 -16.49
C THR A 89 15.37 -5.64 -16.04
N GLU A 90 16.61 -6.09 -16.18
CA GLU A 90 17.03 -7.40 -15.68
C GLU A 90 18.00 -7.21 -14.52
N LYS A 91 17.65 -7.77 -13.35
CA LYS A 91 18.51 -7.76 -12.17
C LYS A 91 18.46 -9.12 -11.52
N ASN A 92 19.63 -9.72 -11.26
CA ASN A 92 19.75 -11.07 -10.68
C ASN A 92 18.96 -12.14 -11.46
N SER A 93 19.01 -12.10 -12.80
CA SER A 93 18.24 -13.00 -13.69
C SER A 93 16.71 -12.89 -13.55
N LYS A 94 16.21 -11.87 -12.83
CA LYS A 94 14.80 -11.53 -12.73
C LYS A 94 14.51 -10.32 -13.60
N ARG A 95 13.63 -10.49 -14.58
CA ARG A 95 13.08 -9.38 -15.37
C ARG A 95 12.04 -8.66 -14.54
N ASN A 96 12.21 -7.36 -14.38
CA ASN A 96 11.27 -6.48 -13.71
C ASN A 96 10.85 -5.39 -14.70
N LYS A 97 9.56 -5.06 -14.70
CA LYS A 97 9.04 -3.94 -15.49
C LYS A 97 8.92 -2.72 -14.60
N LEU A 98 9.12 -1.53 -15.15
CA LEU A 98 8.92 -0.30 -14.41
C LEU A 98 8.38 0.79 -15.32
N ILE A 99 7.65 1.72 -14.73
CA ILE A 99 7.19 2.94 -15.39
C ILE A 99 7.37 4.10 -14.42
N ASP A 100 7.89 5.20 -14.95
CA ASP A 100 8.06 6.45 -14.22
C ASP A 100 6.91 7.39 -14.61
N ILE A 101 6.27 8.00 -13.62
CA ILE A 101 5.22 9.01 -13.80
C ILE A 101 5.48 10.20 -12.91
N THR A 102 4.96 11.36 -13.31
CA THR A 102 4.90 12.55 -12.48
C THR A 102 3.45 12.76 -12.04
N LEU A 103 3.23 12.79 -10.73
CA LEU A 103 1.95 13.15 -10.13
C LEU A 103 1.98 14.62 -9.72
N GLU A 104 0.93 15.36 -10.00
CA GLU A 104 0.73 16.74 -9.57
C GLU A 104 -0.49 16.83 -8.65
N ASP A 105 -0.42 17.67 -7.62
CA ASP A 105 -1.55 17.98 -6.74
C ASP A 105 -2.31 19.25 -7.23
N PRO A 106 -3.44 19.64 -6.61
CA PRO A 106 -4.18 20.83 -7.01
C PRO A 106 -3.42 22.15 -6.77
N GLU A 107 -2.35 22.14 -5.97
CA GLU A 107 -1.49 23.29 -5.71
C GLU A 107 -0.34 23.39 -6.73
N GLY A 108 -0.26 22.45 -7.68
CA GLY A 108 0.79 22.39 -8.70
C GLY A 108 2.10 21.77 -8.19
N ILE A 109 2.09 21.14 -7.02
CA ILE A 109 3.26 20.45 -6.45
C ILE A 109 3.40 19.10 -7.15
N ARG A 110 4.60 18.85 -7.68
CA ARG A 110 4.92 17.64 -8.43
C ARG A 110 5.75 16.67 -7.62
N ILE A 111 5.44 15.38 -7.77
CA ILE A 111 6.22 14.28 -7.22
C ILE A 111 6.48 13.20 -8.26
N HIS A 112 7.73 12.75 -8.32
CA HIS A 112 8.12 11.63 -9.16
C HIS A 112 7.69 10.31 -8.52
N CYS A 113 7.08 9.43 -9.31
CA CYS A 113 6.62 8.14 -8.88
C CYS A 113 7.12 7.03 -9.82
N THR A 114 7.78 6.01 -9.27
CA THR A 114 8.15 4.80 -10.03
C THR A 114 7.27 3.64 -9.60
N LEU A 115 6.50 3.11 -10.54
CA LEU A 115 5.74 1.87 -10.37
C LEU A 115 6.51 0.69 -10.96
N TRP A 116 6.44 -0.45 -10.27
CA TRP A 116 7.14 -1.68 -10.64
C TRP A 116 6.18 -2.84 -10.88
N ASN A 117 6.57 -3.71 -11.80
CA ASN A 117 5.96 -5.00 -12.15
C ASN A 117 4.45 -4.85 -12.45
N GLU A 118 3.61 -5.64 -11.78
CA GLU A 118 2.15 -5.66 -12.00
C GLU A 118 1.52 -4.26 -11.90
N HIS A 119 2.00 -3.40 -11.00
CA HIS A 119 1.49 -2.03 -10.90
C HIS A 119 1.86 -1.18 -12.12
N ALA A 120 3.05 -1.39 -12.70
CA ALA A 120 3.47 -0.69 -13.91
C ALA A 120 2.63 -1.12 -15.11
N GLU A 121 2.44 -2.42 -15.29
CA GLU A 121 1.61 -2.98 -16.37
C GLU A 121 0.14 -2.57 -16.23
N ARG A 122 -0.40 -2.62 -15.02
CA ARG A 122 -1.79 -2.21 -14.74
C ARG A 122 -2.01 -0.75 -15.09
N LEU A 123 -1.08 0.14 -14.73
CA LEU A 123 -1.16 1.54 -15.10
C LEU A 123 -1.06 1.73 -16.62
N ASP A 124 -0.07 1.09 -17.25
CA ASP A 124 0.16 1.23 -18.69
C ASP A 124 -1.06 0.79 -19.50
N ASN A 125 -1.62 -0.37 -19.17
CA ASN A 125 -2.85 -0.89 -19.76
C ASN A 125 -4.06 0.01 -19.49
N PHE A 126 -4.19 0.56 -18.27
CA PHE A 126 -5.28 1.48 -17.95
C PHE A 126 -5.23 2.73 -18.83
N LEU A 127 -4.05 3.34 -18.95
CA LEU A 127 -3.84 4.55 -19.75
C LEU A 127 -3.96 4.31 -21.25
N ALA A 128 -3.55 3.13 -21.74
CA ALA A 128 -3.70 2.77 -23.15
C ALA A 128 -5.17 2.68 -23.60
N ASN A 129 -6.08 2.35 -22.69
CA ASN A 129 -7.52 2.24 -22.95
C ASN A 129 -8.31 3.45 -22.44
N TYR A 130 -7.64 4.51 -22.00
CA TYR A 130 -8.29 5.66 -21.41
C TYR A 130 -8.67 6.68 -22.49
N GLU A 131 -9.95 6.69 -22.86
CA GLU A 131 -10.47 7.53 -23.95
C GLU A 131 -10.90 8.95 -23.52
N SER A 132 -10.81 9.28 -22.22
CA SER A 132 -11.23 10.59 -21.71
C SER A 132 -10.10 11.61 -21.76
N THR A 133 -10.46 12.87 -21.98
CA THR A 133 -9.55 14.02 -21.86
C THR A 133 -9.33 14.45 -20.40
N SER A 134 -10.10 13.91 -19.46
CA SER A 134 -9.96 14.25 -18.04
C SER A 134 -8.69 13.64 -17.46
N PRO A 135 -7.92 14.35 -16.62
CA PRO A 135 -6.71 13.81 -16.05
C PRO A 135 -7.00 12.57 -15.19
N VAL A 136 -6.10 11.59 -15.21
CA VAL A 136 -6.24 10.36 -14.43
C VAL A 136 -5.76 10.62 -13.01
N ILE A 137 -6.69 10.49 -12.05
CA ILE A 137 -6.38 10.63 -10.63
C ILE A 137 -5.87 9.29 -10.11
N VAL A 138 -4.73 9.34 -9.44
CA VAL A 138 -4.06 8.21 -8.82
C VAL A 138 -4.10 8.40 -7.31
N LEU A 139 -4.67 7.42 -6.62
CA LEU A 139 -4.51 7.25 -5.18
C LEU A 139 -3.62 6.03 -4.95
N MET A 140 -2.47 6.24 -4.32
CA MET A 140 -1.53 5.19 -3.97
C MET A 140 -1.38 5.13 -2.47
N GLN A 141 -1.77 3.99 -1.89
CA GLN A 141 -1.69 3.77 -0.45
C GLN A 141 -0.53 2.86 -0.10
N LEU A 142 0.06 3.06 1.07
CA LEU A 142 1.20 2.29 1.57
C LEU A 142 2.38 2.34 0.58
N CYS A 143 2.66 3.52 0.04
CA CYS A 143 3.80 3.73 -0.84
C CYS A 143 5.09 3.94 -0.02
N LYS A 144 6.21 3.74 -0.68
CA LYS A 144 7.54 3.93 -0.11
C LYS A 144 8.16 5.22 -0.64
N LEU A 145 8.56 6.10 0.27
CA LEU A 145 9.41 7.25 -0.04
C LEU A 145 10.79 6.75 -0.47
N LYS A 146 11.30 7.26 -1.60
CA LYS A 146 12.61 6.90 -2.14
C LYS A 146 13.36 8.14 -2.58
N LYS A 147 14.62 8.24 -2.17
CA LYS A 147 15.55 9.26 -2.67
C LYS A 147 16.41 8.67 -3.79
N PHE A 148 16.36 9.28 -4.97
CA PHE A 148 17.15 8.85 -6.12
C PHE A 148 17.95 10.05 -6.65
N TYR A 149 19.29 9.95 -6.66
CA TYR A 149 20.22 11.03 -7.03
C TYR A 149 19.90 12.41 -6.42
N GLY A 150 19.43 12.44 -5.17
CA GLY A 150 19.11 13.68 -4.47
C GLY A 150 17.66 14.13 -4.57
N ILE A 151 16.89 13.58 -5.52
CA ILE A 151 15.48 13.89 -5.73
C ILE A 151 14.63 12.92 -4.90
N MET A 152 13.66 13.46 -4.15
CA MET A 152 12.68 12.66 -3.43
C MET A 152 11.55 12.25 -4.39
N GLY A 153 11.14 11.00 -4.30
CA GLY A 153 10.00 10.47 -5.02
C GLY A 153 9.36 9.33 -4.25
N VAL A 154 8.39 8.69 -4.89
CA VAL A 154 7.62 7.59 -4.33
C VAL A 154 7.72 6.37 -5.21
N SER A 155 7.56 5.20 -4.61
CA SER A 155 7.49 3.93 -5.33
C SER A 155 6.57 2.96 -4.61
N ASN A 156 6.04 1.99 -5.33
CA ASN A 156 5.26 0.93 -4.66
C ASN A 156 6.17 0.05 -3.79
N ALA A 157 5.70 -0.26 -2.58
CA ALA A 157 6.30 -1.19 -1.63
C ALA A 157 5.98 -2.64 -2.03
N PHE A 158 6.61 -3.12 -3.11
CA PHE A 158 6.33 -4.44 -3.70
C PHE A 158 4.83 -4.65 -3.92
N TYR A 159 4.26 -5.68 -3.30
CA TYR A 159 2.86 -6.09 -3.37
C TYR A 159 1.98 -5.42 -2.30
N GLY A 160 2.57 -4.71 -1.33
CA GLY A 160 1.84 -4.09 -0.22
C GLY A 160 1.12 -2.80 -0.60
N THR A 161 1.55 -2.14 -1.67
CA THR A 161 0.94 -0.90 -2.14
C THR A 161 -0.39 -1.15 -2.81
N LYS A 162 -1.39 -0.33 -2.48
CA LYS A 162 -2.67 -0.34 -3.17
C LYS A 162 -2.72 0.80 -4.16
N LEU A 163 -2.80 0.48 -5.44
CA LEU A 163 -2.95 1.44 -6.54
C LEU A 163 -4.41 1.54 -6.98
N ILE A 164 -4.96 2.74 -6.95
CA ILE A 164 -6.34 3.05 -7.34
C ILE A 164 -6.29 4.14 -8.41
N LEU A 165 -6.84 3.83 -9.59
CA LEU A 165 -6.88 4.72 -10.75
C LEU A 165 -8.33 5.15 -10.96
N ASN A 166 -8.61 6.46 -10.91
CA ASN A 166 -9.95 7.03 -11.04
C ASN A 166 -11.01 6.31 -10.17
N GLY A 167 -10.65 5.91 -8.96
CA GLY A 167 -11.55 5.15 -8.08
C GLY A 167 -12.76 5.95 -7.62
N ASP A 168 -13.88 5.28 -7.44
CA ASP A 168 -15.08 5.88 -6.83
C ASP A 168 -14.96 5.90 -5.31
N LEU A 169 -14.17 6.87 -4.82
CA LEU A 169 -13.94 7.09 -3.40
C LEU A 169 -14.20 8.56 -3.07
N PRO A 170 -14.73 8.88 -1.87
CA PRO A 170 -14.99 10.26 -1.47
C PRO A 170 -13.78 11.17 -1.64
N ILE A 171 -12.57 10.70 -1.28
CA ILE A 171 -11.33 11.46 -1.42
C ILE A 171 -10.96 11.75 -2.88
N VAL A 172 -11.25 10.83 -3.80
CA VAL A 172 -10.99 11.01 -5.24
C VAL A 172 -12.01 11.96 -5.85
N ASN A 173 -13.28 11.85 -5.43
CA ASN A 173 -14.35 12.74 -5.87
C ASN A 173 -14.13 14.17 -5.36
N GLU A 174 -13.67 14.33 -4.11
CA GLU A 174 -13.26 15.61 -3.55
C GLU A 174 -12.08 16.20 -4.34
N TYR A 175 -11.04 15.39 -4.59
CA TYR A 175 -9.89 15.81 -5.39
C TYR A 175 -10.30 16.31 -6.78
N ARG A 176 -11.21 15.60 -7.46
CA ARG A 176 -11.71 15.98 -8.79
C ARG A 176 -12.49 17.31 -8.80
N SER A 177 -13.05 17.71 -7.66
CA SER A 177 -13.87 18.91 -7.54
C SER A 177 -13.06 20.20 -7.27
N ARG A 178 -11.76 20.08 -7.00
CA ARG A 178 -10.83 21.18 -6.77
C ARG A 178 -10.18 21.59 -8.08
#